data_AF-A0A6C1N4V5-F1
#
_entry.id   AF-A0A6C1N4V5-F1
#
_cell.length_a   1.000
_cell.length_b   1.000
_cell.length_c   1.000
_cell.angle_alpha   90.00
_cell.angle_beta   90.00
_cell.angle_gamma   90.00
#
_symmetry.space_group_name_H-M   'P 1'
#
loop_
_entity.id
_entity.type
_entity.pdbx_description
1 polymer ?
#
loop_
_entity_poly.entity_id
_entity_poly.type
_entity_poly.pdbx_seq_one_letter_code
_entity_poly.pdbx_strand_id
1 'polypeptide(L)'
;QLPDYFLTAETITPREHVSIQAAAQEWIDSSISKTANVPTDYPYEDFKDIYLFAWEQGLKGCTTFRFNPEAFQGVLVKQSDLEATEYEFTLADGTTVKAKGHEEVEYDGEMHTAANLFDALKEGTYGKY
;
A
#
# COMPACT_ATOMS: atom_id res chain seq x y z
N GLN A 1 -11.87 -23.90 4.03
CA GLN A 1 -11.76 -22.63 4.78
C GLN A 1 -10.49 -22.72 5.63
N LEU A 2 -9.69 -21.66 5.70
CA LEU A 2 -8.53 -21.62 6.58
C LEU A 2 -8.98 -21.37 8.03
N PRO A 3 -8.22 -21.83 9.04
CA PRO A 3 -8.48 -21.52 10.44
C PRO A 3 -8.40 -20.02 10.76
N ASP A 4 -9.12 -19.56 11.79
CA ASP A 4 -9.21 -18.14 12.17
C ASP A 4 -7.86 -17.49 12.56
N TYR A 5 -6.84 -18.28 12.90
CA TYR A 5 -5.50 -17.80 13.21
C TYR A 5 -4.64 -17.54 11.96
N PHE A 6 -5.12 -17.87 10.76
CA PHE A 6 -4.49 -17.46 9.49
C PHE A 6 -4.90 -16.03 9.14
N LEU A 7 -4.36 -15.09 9.92
CA LEU A 7 -4.59 -13.66 9.77
C LEU A 7 -3.58 -13.04 8.80
N THR A 8 -3.98 -11.93 8.16
CA THR A 8 -3.09 -11.09 7.34
C THR A 8 -2.67 -9.86 8.11
N ALA A 9 -1.60 -9.18 7.68
CA ALA A 9 -1.12 -7.97 8.35
C ALA A 9 -2.21 -6.89 8.51
N GLU A 10 -3.12 -6.80 7.55
CA GLU A 10 -4.20 -5.80 7.55
C GLU A 10 -5.26 -6.02 8.65
N THR A 11 -5.37 -7.25 9.13
CA THR A 11 -6.30 -7.61 10.22
C THR A 11 -5.72 -7.37 11.60
N ILE A 12 -4.45 -6.96 11.67
CA ILE A 12 -3.72 -6.63 12.90
C ILE A 12 -3.71 -5.12 13.07
N THR A 13 -4.03 -4.65 14.27
CA THR A 13 -4.08 -3.21 14.54
C THR A 13 -2.66 -2.60 14.52
N PRO A 14 -2.53 -1.29 14.23
CA PRO A 14 -1.23 -0.62 14.29
C PRO A 14 -0.53 -0.75 15.65
N ARG A 15 -1.30 -0.75 16.74
CA ARG A 15 -0.78 -0.93 18.09
C ARG A 15 -0.22 -2.34 18.29
N GLU A 16 -0.92 -3.38 17.85
CA GLU A 16 -0.43 -4.77 17.93
C GLU A 16 0.84 -4.97 17.09
N HIS A 17 0.93 -4.32 15.92
CA HIS A 17 2.16 -4.32 15.13
C HIS A 17 3.36 -3.71 15.88
N VAL A 18 3.15 -2.64 16.64
CA VAL A 18 4.19 -2.03 17.48
C VAL A 18 4.49 -2.92 18.70
N SER A 19 3.46 -3.50 19.33
CA SER A 19 3.62 -4.37 20.50
C SER A 19 4.49 -5.59 20.21
N ILE A 20 4.33 -6.24 19.05
CA ILE A 20 5.18 -7.39 18.70
C ILE A 20 6.63 -6.96 18.44
N GLN A 21 6.84 -5.77 17.85
CA GLN A 21 8.18 -5.22 17.67
C GLN A 21 8.83 -4.91 19.02
N ALA A 22 8.09 -4.36 19.98
CA ALA A 22 8.55 -4.06 21.33
C ALA A 22 8.99 -5.33 22.06
N ALA A 23 8.15 -6.37 22.04
CA ALA A 23 8.47 -7.67 22.65
C ALA A 23 9.77 -8.27 22.09
N ALA A 24 10.05 -8.10 20.79
CA ALA A 24 11.28 -8.58 20.17
C ALA A 24 12.49 -7.66 20.46
N GLN A 25 12.29 -6.34 20.55
CA GLN A 25 13.36 -5.34 20.66
C GLN A 25 14.17 -5.46 21.96
N GLU A 26 13.58 -5.99 23.04
CA GLU A 26 14.24 -6.27 24.32
C GLU A 26 15.49 -7.15 24.17
N TRP A 27 15.46 -8.07 23.20
CA TRP A 27 16.48 -9.09 23.00
C TRP A 27 17.41 -8.81 21.82
N ILE A 28 17.22 -7.66 21.15
CA ILE A 28 17.94 -7.30 19.92
C ILE A 28 18.75 -6.03 20.19
N ASP A 29 20.07 -6.14 20.07
CA ASP A 29 21.04 -5.05 20.27
C ASP A 29 21.01 -4.00 19.14
N SER A 30 20.65 -4.43 17.94
CA SER A 30 20.45 -3.61 16.74
C SER A 30 18.98 -3.17 16.62
N SER A 31 18.58 -2.63 15.45
CA SER A 31 17.19 -2.28 15.13
C SER A 31 16.46 -3.41 14.40
N ILE A 32 15.14 -3.34 14.34
CA ILE A 32 14.26 -4.30 13.66
C ILE A 32 13.63 -3.64 12.43
N SER A 33 13.74 -4.27 11.26
CA SER A 33 12.94 -3.89 10.09
C SER A 33 11.53 -4.46 10.25
N LYS A 34 10.58 -3.60 10.63
CA LYS A 34 9.17 -3.98 10.79
C LYS A 34 8.26 -2.84 10.34
N THR A 35 7.37 -3.15 9.41
CA THR A 35 6.32 -2.23 8.95
C THR A 35 5.06 -2.43 9.79
N ALA A 36 4.55 -1.37 10.41
CA ALA A 36 3.20 -1.31 10.95
C ALA A 36 2.23 -0.86 9.85
N ASN A 37 1.39 -1.77 9.37
CA ASN A 37 0.35 -1.45 8.40
C ASN A 37 -0.74 -0.61 9.07
N VAL A 38 -1.16 0.46 8.40
CA VAL A 38 -2.16 1.39 8.91
C VAL A 38 -3.30 1.48 7.90
N PRO A 39 -4.57 1.37 8.34
CA PRO A 39 -5.74 1.58 7.49
C PRO A 39 -5.71 2.95 6.79
N THR A 40 -6.26 3.00 5.57
CA THR A 40 -6.32 4.23 4.76
C THR A 40 -7.14 5.32 5.44
N ASP A 41 -8.23 4.94 6.12
CA ASP A 41 -9.18 5.80 6.84
C ASP A 41 -8.82 6.03 8.31
N TYR A 42 -7.60 5.64 8.74
CA TYR A 42 -7.19 5.72 10.12
C TYR A 42 -7.13 7.17 10.62
N PRO A 43 -7.78 7.52 11.75
CA PRO A 43 -7.84 8.89 12.25
C PRO A 43 -6.45 9.47 12.52
N TYR A 44 -6.25 10.73 12.14
CA TYR A 44 -4.96 11.41 12.34
C TYR A 44 -4.54 11.47 13.82
N GLU A 45 -5.50 11.72 14.71
CA GLU A 45 -5.25 11.77 16.16
C GLU A 45 -4.80 10.41 16.71
N ASP A 46 -5.26 9.29 16.13
CA ASP A 46 -4.80 7.95 16.52
C ASP A 46 -3.48 7.59 15.83
N PHE A 47 -3.23 8.15 14.64
CA PHE A 47 -2.02 7.89 13.85
C PHE A 47 -0.76 8.41 14.56
N LYS A 48 -0.80 9.63 15.10
CA LYS A 48 0.33 10.21 15.84
C LYS A 48 0.70 9.35 17.06
N ASP A 49 -0.30 8.72 17.69
CA ASP A 49 -0.13 7.94 18.90
C ASP A 49 0.63 6.64 18.63
N ILE A 50 0.67 6.15 17.39
CA ILE A 50 1.52 5.01 16.99
C ILE A 50 3.00 5.32 17.28
N TYR A 51 3.46 6.53 16.93
CA TYR A 51 4.84 6.94 17.14
C TYR A 51 5.13 7.22 18.61
N LEU A 52 4.19 7.86 19.32
CA LEU A 52 4.32 8.09 20.76
C LEU A 52 4.42 6.76 21.51
N PHE A 53 3.54 5.81 21.20
CA PHE A 53 3.57 4.48 21.78
C PHE A 53 4.87 3.73 21.45
N ALA A 54 5.36 3.78 20.21
CA ALA A 54 6.64 3.17 19.83
C ALA A 54 7.81 3.74 20.65
N TRP A 55 7.83 5.06 20.85
CA TRP A 55 8.82 5.74 21.68
C TRP A 55 8.72 5.34 23.15
N GLU A 56 7.50 5.30 23.72
CA GLU A 56 7.25 4.85 25.10
C GLU A 56 7.70 3.40 25.34
N GLN A 57 7.61 2.55 24.32
CA GLN A 57 8.11 1.17 24.36
C GLN A 57 9.64 1.05 24.17
N GLY A 58 10.36 2.15 24.01
CA GLY A 58 11.82 2.14 23.85
C GLY A 58 12.30 1.59 22.50
N LEU A 59 11.47 1.64 21.46
CA LEU A 59 11.84 1.13 20.14
C LEU A 59 12.92 1.99 19.48
N LYS A 60 13.85 1.32 18.78
CA LYS A 60 14.96 1.98 18.06
C LYS A 60 14.55 2.50 16.68
N GLY A 61 13.32 2.25 16.26
CA GLY A 61 12.75 2.71 15.00
C GLY A 61 11.29 2.26 14.87
N CYS A 62 10.51 3.00 14.09
CA CYS A 62 9.13 2.69 13.77
C CYS A 62 8.88 3.06 12.30
N THR A 63 8.41 2.10 11.51
CA THR A 63 8.04 2.31 10.11
C THR A 63 6.56 2.06 9.98
N THR A 64 5.80 3.06 9.52
CA THR A 64 4.39 2.88 9.18
C THR A 64 4.22 2.81 7.66
N PHE A 65 3.24 2.01 7.22
CA PHE A 65 2.76 2.04 5.84
C PHE A 65 1.26 2.29 5.88
N ARG A 66 0.86 3.47 5.39
CA ARG A 66 -0.53 3.82 5.13
C ARG A 66 -0.70 3.94 3.63
N PHE A 67 -1.62 3.17 3.06
CA PHE A 67 -1.95 3.30 1.66
C PHE A 67 -2.46 4.73 1.38
N ASN A 68 -2.01 5.34 0.28
CA ASN A 68 -2.47 6.65 -0.16
C ASN A 68 -3.00 6.52 -1.60
N PRO A 69 -4.32 6.49 -1.81
CA PRO A 69 -4.91 6.32 -3.15
C PRO A 69 -4.55 7.45 -4.12
N GLU A 70 -4.24 8.65 -3.62
CA GLU A 70 -3.88 9.80 -4.47
C GLU A 70 -2.41 9.77 -4.93
N ALA A 71 -1.54 9.04 -4.22
CA ALA A 71 -0.10 9.04 -4.47
C ALA A 71 0.45 7.68 -4.92
N PHE A 72 -0.21 6.57 -4.57
CA PHE A 72 0.22 5.22 -4.87
C PHE A 72 -0.82 4.51 -5.73
N GLN A 73 -0.41 4.22 -6.96
CA GLN A 73 -1.21 3.56 -7.98
C GLN A 73 -0.59 2.23 -8.46
N GLY A 74 0.30 1.63 -7.65
CA GLY A 74 1.10 0.45 -8.01
C GLY A 74 0.90 -0.81 -7.16
N VAL A 75 1.91 -1.67 -7.10
CA VAL A 75 1.90 -3.10 -6.68
C VAL A 75 1.38 -3.42 -5.26
N LEU A 76 1.07 -2.42 -4.43
CA LEU A 76 0.54 -2.60 -3.06
C LEU A 76 -0.89 -2.08 -2.87
N VAL A 77 -1.66 -1.94 -3.96
CA VAL A 77 -3.07 -1.52 -3.90
C VAL A 77 -3.96 -2.73 -3.66
N LYS A 78 -4.89 -2.64 -2.70
CA LYS A 78 -5.89 -3.69 -2.47
C LYS A 78 -6.85 -3.79 -3.65
N GLN A 79 -7.44 -4.95 -3.87
CA GLN A 79 -8.45 -5.09 -4.91
C GLN A 79 -9.66 -4.16 -4.68
N SER A 80 -10.10 -4.00 -3.43
CA SER A 80 -11.15 -3.02 -3.08
C SER A 80 -10.75 -1.57 -3.37
N ASP A 81 -9.48 -1.23 -3.16
CA ASP A 81 -8.95 0.12 -3.38
C ASP A 81 -8.77 0.38 -4.89
N LEU A 82 -8.37 -0.64 -5.66
CA LEU A 82 -8.34 -0.63 -7.13
C LEU A 82 -9.75 -0.46 -7.72
N GLU A 83 -10.76 -1.12 -7.15
CA GLU A 83 -12.16 -1.00 -7.57
C GLU A 83 -12.78 0.36 -7.26
N ALA A 84 -12.29 1.04 -6.23
CA ALA A 84 -12.75 2.35 -5.80
C ALA A 84 -12.03 3.53 -6.49
N THR A 85 -10.87 3.29 -7.12
CA THR A 85 -10.04 4.33 -7.74
C THR A 85 -10.26 4.38 -9.24
N GLU A 86 -10.60 5.55 -9.78
CA GLU A 86 -10.70 5.82 -11.23
C GLU A 86 -9.40 6.43 -11.75
N TYR A 87 -8.93 5.93 -12.88
CA TYR A 87 -7.69 6.30 -13.54
C TYR A 87 -8.02 7.00 -14.85
N GLU A 88 -7.37 8.14 -15.10
CA GLU A 88 -7.48 8.89 -16.35
C GLU A 88 -6.09 9.07 -16.97
N PHE A 89 -5.90 8.58 -18.19
CA PHE A 89 -4.64 8.67 -18.92
C PHE A 89 -4.86 8.77 -20.43
N THR A 90 -3.85 9.28 -21.12
CA THR A 90 -3.85 9.43 -22.58
C THR A 90 -2.91 8.40 -23.19
N LEU A 91 -3.42 7.60 -24.12
CA LEU A 91 -2.66 6.63 -24.89
C LEU A 91 -1.82 7.32 -25.97
N ALA A 92 -0.86 6.61 -26.56
CA ALA A 92 0.01 7.16 -27.61
C ALA A 92 -0.73 7.61 -28.88
N ASP A 93 -1.92 7.06 -29.16
CA ASP A 93 -2.78 7.46 -30.28
C ASP A 93 -3.59 8.74 -30.02
N GLY A 94 -3.48 9.31 -28.81
CA GLY A 94 -4.21 10.49 -28.37
C GLY A 94 -5.56 10.20 -27.72
N THR A 95 -5.97 8.93 -27.60
CA THR A 95 -7.21 8.53 -26.95
C THR A 95 -7.09 8.69 -25.44
N THR A 96 -8.05 9.37 -24.81
CA THR A 96 -8.17 9.44 -23.34
C THR A 96 -9.02 8.29 -22.83
N VAL A 97 -8.45 7.50 -21.91
CA VAL A 97 -9.13 6.38 -21.24
C VAL A 97 -9.47 6.80 -19.81
N LYS A 98 -10.70 6.51 -19.40
CA LYS A 98 -11.17 6.60 -18.01
C LYS A 98 -11.69 5.24 -17.58
N ALA A 99 -11.05 4.62 -16.60
CA ALA A 99 -11.39 3.28 -16.16
C ALA A 99 -11.05 3.10 -14.67
N LYS A 100 -11.78 2.23 -13.99
CA LYS A 100 -11.44 1.81 -12.63
C LYS A 100 -10.19 0.95 -12.64
N GLY A 101 -9.42 0.97 -11.56
CA GLY A 101 -8.10 0.34 -11.51
C GLY A 101 -8.05 -1.15 -11.88
N HIS A 102 -9.13 -1.89 -11.65
CA HIS A 102 -9.25 -3.32 -11.96
C HIS A 102 -9.78 -3.61 -13.37
N GLU A 103 -10.31 -2.63 -14.09
CA GLU A 103 -10.82 -2.82 -15.45
C GLU A 103 -9.67 -3.04 -16.41
N GLU A 104 -9.86 -3.95 -17.37
CA GLU A 104 -8.83 -4.27 -18.35
C GLU A 104 -8.91 -3.34 -19.57
N VAL A 105 -7.74 -2.88 -20.01
CA VAL A 105 -7.53 -2.02 -21.16
C VAL A 105 -6.51 -2.71 -22.07
N GLU A 106 -6.88 -2.91 -23.33
CA GLU A 106 -5.95 -3.40 -24.36
C GLU A 106 -5.05 -2.26 -24.82
N TYR A 107 -3.73 -2.48 -24.77
CA TYR A 107 -2.75 -1.52 -25.27
C TYR A 107 -1.53 -2.27 -25.82
N ASP A 108 -1.07 -1.89 -27.01
CA ASP A 108 0.06 -2.52 -27.71
C ASP A 108 -0.08 -4.05 -27.90
N GLY A 109 -1.32 -4.55 -28.05
CA GLY A 109 -1.63 -5.97 -28.24
C GLY A 109 -1.60 -6.81 -26.95
N GLU A 110 -1.42 -6.19 -25.79
CA GLU A 110 -1.49 -6.83 -24.48
C GLU A 110 -2.64 -6.26 -23.63
N MET A 111 -3.20 -7.11 -22.76
CA MET A 111 -4.23 -6.71 -21.81
C MET A 111 -3.59 -6.28 -20.50
N HIS A 112 -3.92 -5.09 -20.02
CA HIS A 112 -3.44 -4.56 -18.75
C HIS A 112 -4.61 -4.10 -17.89
N THR A 113 -4.48 -4.18 -16.58
CA THR A 113 -5.41 -3.44 -15.70
C THR A 113 -5.16 -1.94 -15.85
N ALA A 114 -6.20 -1.11 -15.74
CA ALA A 114 -6.09 0.34 -15.88
C ALA A 114 -5.04 0.94 -14.94
N ALA A 115 -4.92 0.42 -13.72
CA ALA A 115 -3.89 0.86 -12.77
C ALA A 115 -2.47 0.57 -13.26
N ASN A 116 -2.22 -0.66 -13.73
CA ASN A 116 -0.90 -1.05 -14.22
C ASN A 116 -0.54 -0.30 -15.50
N LEU A 117 -1.51 -0.07 -16.39
CA LEU A 117 -1.28 0.66 -17.63
C LEU A 117 -0.98 2.14 -17.35
N PHE A 118 -1.72 2.77 -16.44
CA PHE A 118 -1.46 4.15 -16.01
C PHE A 118 -0.03 4.31 -15.48
N ASP A 119 0.40 3.44 -14.57
CA ASP A 119 1.74 3.49 -13.99
C ASP A 119 2.82 3.25 -15.05
N ALA A 120 2.63 2.26 -15.93
CA ALA A 120 3.60 1.95 -16.98
C ALA A 120 3.74 3.09 -18.01
N LEU A 121 2.65 3.80 -18.34
CA LEU A 121 2.70 5.00 -19.18
C LEU A 121 3.41 6.16 -18.48
N LYS A 122 3.16 6.35 -17.18
CA LYS A 122 3.81 7.39 -16.36
C LYS A 122 5.32 7.16 -16.21
N GLU A 123 5.75 5.91 -16.07
CA GLU A 123 7.16 5.52 -15.96
C GLU A 123 7.89 5.48 -17.32
N GLY A 124 7.16 5.60 -18.44
CA GLY A 124 7.71 5.55 -19.79
C GLY A 124 8.16 4.14 -20.20
N THR A 125 7.51 3.11 -19.66
CA THR A 125 7.80 1.70 -19.96
C THR A 125 7.38 1.33 -21.39
N TYR A 126 6.30 1.91 -21.89
CA TYR A 126 5.85 1.76 -23.28
C TYR A 126 6.31 2.96 -24.12
N GLY A 127 7.04 2.69 -25.21
CA GLY A 127 7.63 3.71 -26.10
C GLY A 127 9.16 3.79 -26.12
N LYS A 128 9.87 2.80 -25.57
CA LYS A 128 11.35 2.73 -25.61
C LYS A 128 11.96 2.08 -26.86
N TYR A 129 11.18 1.75 -27.88
CA TYR A 129 11.67 1.19 -29.15
C TYR A 129 10.91 1.75 -30.34
#